data_AF-A0A956TZ23-F1
#
_entry.id   AF-A0A956TZ23-F1
#
_cell.length_a   1.000
_cell.length_b   1.000
_cell.length_c   1.000
_cell.angle_alpha   90.00
_cell.angle_beta   90.00
_cell.angle_gamma   90.00
#
_symmetry.space_group_name_H-M   'P 1'
#
loop_
_entity.id
_entity.type
_entity.pdbx_description
1 polymer ?
#
loop_
_entity_poly.entity_id
_entity_poly.type
_entity_poly.pdbx_seq_one_letter_code
_entity_poly.pdbx_strand_id
1 'polypeptide(L)'
;MSDENTKAAPGNNGTDEKPEGFPRPGAKASNIALMGLFILAVIYTLYFGRAIFIPIFFALLLNLLLSPAVDALENLRFPRVLGSALVITALILVVVGAFSVFYLPAADWVDRAPESLRSIEIKFRFIKKPVEQIGEATKSVEEIVDVGSKPRGTTVALGDTGFFNRLLYETSELVFGVATSVILLYFFLVSGDMFLRKVINVLPKLRDKKKAVELARRIESDISVYLYTVVIINICLGALVGTAMYLLGMPNPFLWG
;
A
#
# COMPACT_ATOMS: atom_id res chain seq x y z
N MET A 1 -49.70 85.69 4.38
CA MET A 1 -48.86 86.82 4.83
C MET A 1 -48.76 86.77 6.35
N SER A 2 -47.61 86.70 7.01
CA SER A 2 -46.24 86.49 6.48
C SER A 2 -45.30 85.97 7.58
N ASP A 3 -44.27 85.15 7.32
CA ASP A 3 -43.98 84.20 6.22
C ASP A 3 -42.93 83.16 6.73
N GLU A 4 -42.68 82.09 5.98
CA GLU A 4 -41.75 80.98 6.28
C GLU A 4 -40.26 81.37 6.07
N ASN A 5 -39.38 81.24 7.09
CA ASN A 5 -38.02 80.74 6.85
C ASN A 5 -37.28 80.23 8.10
N THR A 6 -36.68 79.05 7.94
CA THR A 6 -35.72 78.44 8.87
C THR A 6 -34.32 79.02 8.64
N LYS A 7 -33.51 79.27 9.69
CA LYS A 7 -32.07 79.49 9.50
C LYS A 7 -31.23 78.75 10.55
N ALA A 8 -30.31 77.93 10.05
CA ALA A 8 -29.53 76.98 10.83
C ALA A 8 -28.38 77.62 11.63
N ALA A 9 -27.98 76.93 12.71
CA ALA A 9 -26.73 77.19 13.42
C ALA A 9 -25.51 76.74 12.58
N PRO A 10 -24.32 77.34 12.78
CA PRO A 10 -23.15 77.11 11.92
C PRO A 10 -22.50 75.73 12.11
N GLY A 11 -21.86 75.25 11.04
CA GLY A 11 -21.31 73.90 10.96
C GLY A 11 -20.11 73.65 11.89
N ASN A 12 -20.16 72.50 12.58
CA ASN A 12 -19.01 71.92 13.26
C ASN A 12 -18.10 71.26 12.22
N ASN A 13 -17.03 71.94 11.81
CA ASN A 13 -15.92 71.32 11.06
C ASN A 13 -15.07 70.45 11.99
N GLY A 14 -15.65 69.34 12.46
CA GLY A 14 -14.86 68.24 12.98
C GLY A 14 -14.10 67.59 11.83
N THR A 15 -12.77 67.57 11.92
CA THR A 15 -11.93 66.78 11.02
C THR A 15 -12.33 65.31 11.14
N ASP A 16 -12.92 64.77 10.08
CA ASP A 16 -13.42 63.39 10.03
C ASP A 16 -12.25 62.39 9.88
N GLU A 17 -11.40 62.34 10.92
CA GLU A 17 -10.35 61.34 11.08
C GLU A 17 -11.01 59.99 11.32
N LYS A 18 -11.39 59.34 10.22
CA LYS A 18 -11.69 57.91 10.17
C LYS A 18 -10.56 57.17 10.89
N PRO A 19 -10.82 56.42 11.97
CA PRO A 19 -9.79 55.62 12.58
C PRO A 19 -9.29 54.61 11.53
N GLU A 20 -7.99 54.66 11.22
CA GLU A 20 -7.34 53.71 10.32
C GLU A 20 -7.40 52.31 10.94
N GLY A 21 -8.49 51.60 10.65
CA GLY A 21 -8.70 50.25 11.13
C GLY A 21 -7.62 49.34 10.58
N PHE A 22 -6.84 48.72 11.48
CA PHE A 22 -5.82 47.73 11.15
C PHE A 22 -6.27 46.84 9.99
N PRO A 23 -5.44 46.65 8.94
CA PRO A 23 -5.81 45.84 7.79
C PRO A 23 -6.08 44.41 8.23
N ARG A 24 -7.38 44.08 8.34
CA ARG A 24 -7.84 42.74 8.72
C ARG A 24 -7.24 41.75 7.72
N PRO A 25 -6.53 40.70 8.17
CA PRO A 25 -6.03 39.67 7.28
C PRO A 25 -7.16 39.18 6.39
N GLY A 26 -7.02 39.38 5.07
CA GLY A 26 -8.13 39.17 4.14
C GLY A 26 -8.71 37.77 4.31
N ALA A 27 -10.04 37.64 4.36
CA ALA A 27 -10.73 36.40 4.77
C ALA A 27 -10.23 35.14 4.03
N LYS A 28 -9.73 35.30 2.80
CA LYS A 28 -9.04 34.25 2.02
C LYS A 28 -7.83 33.64 2.75
N ALA A 29 -6.95 34.46 3.35
CA ALA A 29 -5.78 33.99 4.08
C ALA A 29 -6.16 33.23 5.36
N SER A 30 -7.16 33.71 6.09
CA SER A 30 -7.72 33.00 7.26
C SER A 30 -8.31 31.64 6.87
N ASN A 31 -9.09 31.59 5.79
CA ASN A 31 -9.67 30.35 5.28
C ASN A 31 -8.59 29.34 4.81
N ILE A 32 -7.50 29.81 4.19
CA ILE A 32 -6.37 28.96 3.79
C ILE A 32 -5.65 28.42 5.04
N ALA A 33 -5.40 29.26 6.05
CA ALA A 33 -4.79 28.83 7.30
C ALA A 33 -5.65 27.80 8.05
N LEU A 34 -6.97 28.04 8.12
CA LEU A 34 -7.94 27.09 8.69
C LEU A 34 -7.98 25.77 7.92
N MET A 35 -7.94 25.81 6.58
CA MET A 35 -7.90 24.59 5.76
C MET A 35 -6.59 23.81 5.96
N GLY A 36 -5.45 24.51 6.04
CA GLY A 36 -4.15 23.91 6.34
C GLY A 36 -4.12 23.25 7.73
N LEU A 37 -4.63 23.94 8.76
CA LEU A 37 -4.75 23.40 10.11
C LEU A 37 -5.70 22.19 10.16
N PHE A 38 -6.82 22.23 9.44
CA PHE A 38 -7.76 21.11 9.34
C PHE A 38 -7.10 19.88 8.67
N ILE A 39 -6.40 20.07 7.55
CA ILE A 39 -5.66 18.99 6.87
C ILE A 39 -4.60 18.39 7.81
N LEU A 40 -3.83 19.24 8.51
CA LEU A 40 -2.81 18.79 9.46
C LEU A 40 -3.44 18.02 10.63
N ALA A 41 -4.58 18.47 11.17
CA ALA A 41 -5.31 17.79 12.22
C ALA A 41 -5.85 16.42 11.78
N VAL A 42 -6.34 16.31 10.53
CA VAL A 42 -6.76 15.02 9.94
C VAL A 42 -5.57 14.08 9.80
N ILE A 43 -4.43 14.53 9.26
CA ILE A 43 -3.22 13.72 9.12
C ILE A 43 -2.69 13.28 10.48
N TYR A 44 -2.64 14.17 11.46
CA TYR A 44 -2.24 13.85 12.84
C TYR A 44 -3.17 12.83 13.50
N THR A 45 -4.48 12.97 13.33
CA THR A 45 -5.48 12.01 13.84
C THR A 45 -5.31 10.64 13.18
N LEU A 46 -5.03 10.60 11.87
CA LEU A 46 -4.80 9.35 11.13
C LEU A 46 -3.49 8.67 11.57
N TYR A 47 -2.44 9.45 11.83
CA TYR A 47 -1.17 8.96 12.38
C TYR A 47 -1.35 8.41 13.80
N PHE A 48 -2.05 9.13 14.67
CA PHE A 48 -2.34 8.70 16.04
C PHE A 48 -3.20 7.44 16.07
N GLY A 49 -4.27 7.39 15.28
CA GLY A 49 -5.17 6.23 15.16
C GLY A 49 -4.63 5.09 14.30
N ARG A 50 -3.37 5.13 13.83
CA ARG A 50 -2.83 4.17 12.84
C ARG A 50 -3.01 2.71 13.23
N ALA A 51 -2.96 2.38 14.53
CA ALA A 51 -3.15 1.02 15.04
C ALA A 51 -4.55 0.44 14.72
N ILE A 52 -5.55 1.31 14.49
CA ILE A 52 -6.91 0.94 14.10
C ILE A 52 -7.09 1.10 12.58
N PHE A 53 -6.58 2.20 11.99
CA PHE A 53 -6.73 2.47 10.56
C PHE A 53 -5.96 1.49 9.67
N ILE A 54 -4.78 1.01 10.09
CA ILE A 54 -3.99 0.05 9.31
C ILE A 54 -4.75 -1.28 9.13
N PRO A 55 -5.27 -1.94 10.19
CA PRO A 55 -6.13 -3.11 10.06
C PRO A 55 -7.38 -2.89 9.18
N ILE A 56 -8.05 -1.75 9.32
CA ILE A 56 -9.22 -1.41 8.48
C ILE A 56 -8.81 -1.29 7.01
N PHE A 57 -7.69 -0.63 6.71
CA PHE A 57 -7.20 -0.45 5.34
C PHE A 57 -6.81 -1.78 4.70
N PHE A 58 -6.09 -2.64 5.41
CA PHE A 58 -5.78 -3.99 4.93
C PHE A 58 -7.05 -4.84 4.74
N ALA A 59 -8.00 -4.79 5.68
CA ALA A 59 -9.29 -5.48 5.54
C ALA A 59 -10.10 -4.98 4.35
N LEU A 60 -10.08 -3.67 4.04
CA LEU A 60 -10.73 -3.12 2.85
C LEU A 60 -10.02 -3.54 1.56
N LEU A 61 -8.69 -3.48 1.50
CA LEU A 61 -7.91 -3.88 0.33
C LEU A 61 -8.10 -5.38 0.02
N LEU A 62 -8.04 -6.23 1.05
CA LEU A 62 -8.34 -7.66 0.94
C LEU A 62 -9.82 -7.90 0.63
N ASN A 63 -10.75 -7.11 1.16
CA ASN A 63 -12.16 -7.24 0.79
C ASN A 63 -12.34 -7.02 -0.72
N LEU A 64 -11.76 -5.97 -1.30
CA LEU A 64 -11.81 -5.74 -2.75
C LEU A 64 -11.23 -6.93 -3.53
N LEU A 65 -10.10 -7.48 -3.09
CA LEU A 65 -9.45 -8.61 -3.76
C LEU A 65 -10.24 -9.94 -3.65
N LEU A 66 -10.87 -10.21 -2.50
CA LEU A 66 -11.56 -11.48 -2.22
C LEU A 66 -13.09 -11.44 -2.42
N SER A 67 -13.68 -10.24 -2.57
CA SER A 67 -15.09 -10.02 -2.96
C SER A 67 -15.51 -10.87 -4.17
N PRO A 68 -14.82 -10.86 -5.33
CA PRO A 68 -15.19 -11.70 -6.47
C PRO A 68 -15.13 -13.20 -6.19
N ALA A 69 -14.25 -13.67 -5.29
CA ALA A 69 -14.18 -15.08 -4.90
C ALA A 69 -15.36 -15.50 -4.01
N VAL A 70 -15.81 -14.61 -3.11
CA VAL A 70 -17.02 -14.83 -2.29
C VAL A 70 -18.27 -14.78 -3.16
N ASP A 71 -18.38 -13.81 -4.07
CA ASP A 71 -19.52 -13.68 -4.97
C ASP A 71 -19.61 -14.89 -5.94
N ALA A 72 -18.49 -15.40 -6.44
CA ALA A 72 -18.46 -16.63 -7.24
C ALA A 72 -18.99 -17.85 -6.47
N LEU A 73 -18.69 -17.92 -5.17
CA LEU A 73 -19.12 -19.02 -4.29
C LEU A 73 -20.60 -18.86 -3.87
N GLU A 74 -21.08 -17.62 -3.70
CA GLU A 74 -22.49 -17.30 -3.49
C GLU A 74 -23.35 -17.66 -4.71
N ASN A 75 -22.85 -17.39 -5.93
CA ASN A 75 -23.47 -17.84 -7.17
C ASN A 75 -23.54 -19.38 -7.29
N LEU A 76 -22.65 -20.11 -6.60
CA LEU A 76 -22.68 -21.58 -6.49
C LEU A 76 -23.64 -22.09 -5.39
N ARG A 77 -24.54 -21.23 -4.90
CA ARG A 77 -25.52 -21.43 -3.82
C ARG A 77 -24.98 -21.56 -2.40
N PHE A 78 -23.71 -21.28 -2.13
CA PHE A 78 -23.26 -21.18 -0.73
C PHE A 78 -23.81 -19.90 -0.09
N PRO A 79 -24.34 -19.94 1.15
CA PRO A 79 -24.73 -18.71 1.83
C PRO A 79 -23.49 -17.85 2.09
N ARG A 80 -23.57 -16.55 1.79
CA ARG A 80 -22.44 -15.59 1.86
C ARG A 80 -21.62 -15.65 3.15
N VAL A 81 -22.26 -15.99 4.27
CA VAL A 81 -21.64 -16.21 5.59
C VAL A 81 -20.61 -17.35 5.55
N LEU A 82 -20.99 -18.52 5.03
CA LEU A 82 -20.10 -19.67 4.88
C LEU A 82 -19.08 -19.45 3.76
N GLY A 83 -19.49 -18.82 2.66
CA GLY A 83 -18.58 -18.48 1.56
C GLY A 83 -17.43 -17.57 2.00
N SER A 84 -17.73 -16.52 2.77
CA SER A 84 -16.73 -15.62 3.35
C SER A 84 -15.78 -16.36 4.30
N ALA A 85 -16.31 -17.23 5.17
CA ALA A 85 -15.49 -18.01 6.10
C ALA A 85 -14.55 -18.99 5.37
N LEU A 86 -15.05 -19.67 4.33
CA LEU A 86 -14.26 -20.60 3.52
C LEU A 86 -13.14 -19.86 2.77
N VAL A 87 -13.45 -18.73 2.14
CA VAL A 87 -12.49 -17.92 1.39
C VAL A 87 -11.39 -17.33 2.29
N ILE A 88 -11.73 -16.85 3.49
CA ILE A 88 -10.72 -16.41 4.49
C ILE A 88 -9.88 -17.59 4.99
N THR A 89 -10.50 -18.74 5.25
CA THR A 89 -9.77 -19.95 5.69
C THR A 89 -8.78 -20.40 4.62
N ALA A 90 -9.19 -20.41 3.34
CA ALA A 90 -8.33 -20.72 2.22
C ALA A 90 -7.17 -19.72 2.09
N LEU A 91 -7.43 -18.41 2.26
CA LEU A 91 -6.38 -17.38 2.26
C LEU A 91 -5.35 -17.64 3.38
N ILE A 92 -5.81 -17.90 4.60
CA ILE A 92 -4.93 -18.20 5.74
C ILE A 92 -4.10 -19.47 5.48
N LEU A 93 -4.72 -20.53 4.96
CA LEU A 93 -4.02 -21.77 4.61
C LEU A 93 -2.98 -21.58 3.50
N VAL A 94 -3.28 -20.78 2.47
CA VAL A 94 -2.32 -20.45 1.40
C VAL A 94 -1.15 -19.64 1.95
N VAL A 95 -1.43 -18.63 2.78
CA VAL A 95 -0.38 -17.77 3.37
C VAL A 95 0.50 -18.56 4.35
N VAL A 96 -0.08 -19.30 5.31
CA VAL A 96 0.66 -20.12 6.28
C VAL A 96 1.38 -21.28 5.58
N GLY A 97 0.75 -21.91 4.59
CA GLY A 97 1.35 -22.95 3.76
C GLY A 97 2.58 -22.42 3.02
N ALA A 98 2.45 -21.29 2.32
CA ALA A 98 3.57 -20.62 1.68
C ALA A 98 4.69 -20.31 2.69
N PHE A 99 4.39 -19.68 3.84
CA PHE A 99 5.39 -19.43 4.88
C PHE A 99 6.14 -20.70 5.29
N SER A 100 5.44 -21.82 5.51
CA SER A 100 6.09 -23.10 5.90
C SER A 100 7.01 -23.67 4.81
N VAL A 101 6.66 -23.51 3.54
CA VAL A 101 7.43 -24.02 2.39
C VAL A 101 8.61 -23.11 2.04
N PHE A 102 8.46 -21.79 2.14
CA PHE A 102 9.51 -20.83 1.82
C PHE A 102 10.50 -20.57 2.97
N TYR A 103 10.09 -20.69 4.24
CA TYR A 103 10.94 -20.39 5.40
C TYR A 103 12.14 -21.34 5.52
N LEU A 104 11.90 -22.66 5.46
CA LEU A 104 12.94 -23.66 5.67
C LEU A 104 14.07 -23.59 4.62
N PRO A 105 13.79 -23.54 3.29
CA PRO A 105 14.84 -23.54 2.29
C PRO A 105 15.52 -22.19 2.15
N ALA A 106 14.86 -21.07 2.54
CA ALA A 106 15.48 -19.74 2.51
C ALA A 106 16.54 -19.59 3.61
N ALA A 107 16.30 -20.11 4.82
CA ALA A 107 17.31 -20.19 5.87
C ALA A 107 18.51 -21.04 5.41
N ASP A 108 18.25 -22.25 4.91
CA ASP A 108 19.27 -23.16 4.35
C ASP A 108 20.06 -22.54 3.17
N TRP A 109 19.44 -21.64 2.38
CA TRP A 109 20.11 -20.96 1.27
C TRP A 109 21.02 -19.82 1.73
N VAL A 110 20.65 -19.10 2.79
CA VAL A 110 21.52 -18.09 3.44
C VAL A 110 22.73 -18.77 4.05
N ASP A 111 22.55 -19.87 4.77
CA ASP A 111 23.65 -20.62 5.40
C ASP A 111 24.59 -21.27 4.37
N ARG A 112 24.08 -21.67 3.20
CA ARG A 112 24.87 -22.26 2.09
C ARG A 112 25.32 -21.23 1.03
N ALA A 113 25.08 -19.93 1.23
CA ALA A 113 25.46 -18.86 0.31
C ALA A 113 26.92 -18.89 -0.20
N PRO A 114 27.96 -19.17 0.61
CA PRO A 114 29.33 -19.23 0.09
C PRO A 114 29.61 -20.39 -0.87
N GLU A 115 28.81 -21.47 -0.83
CA GLU A 115 28.97 -22.63 -1.74
C GLU A 115 28.13 -22.49 -3.02
N SER A 116 26.94 -21.87 -2.93
CA SER A 116 26.13 -21.54 -4.10
C SER A 116 26.83 -20.54 -5.03
N LEU A 117 27.55 -19.55 -4.48
CA LEU A 117 28.39 -18.63 -5.26
C LEU A 117 29.49 -19.35 -6.06
N ARG A 118 30.19 -20.32 -5.46
CA ARG A 118 31.24 -21.11 -6.15
C ARG A 118 30.68 -21.97 -7.29
N SER A 119 29.48 -22.53 -7.12
CA SER A 119 28.83 -23.35 -8.15
C SER A 119 28.22 -22.51 -9.28
N ILE A 120 27.76 -21.29 -9.00
CA ILE A 120 27.37 -20.29 -10.00
C ILE A 120 28.59 -19.91 -10.87
N GLU A 121 29.76 -19.65 -10.28
CA GLU A 121 30.98 -19.30 -11.02
C GLU A 121 31.45 -20.43 -11.97
N ILE A 122 31.26 -21.69 -11.59
CA ILE A 122 31.57 -22.84 -12.45
C ILE A 122 30.56 -22.95 -13.62
N LYS A 123 29.25 -22.80 -13.37
CA LYS A 123 28.24 -22.84 -14.43
C LYS A 123 28.33 -21.62 -15.39
N PHE A 124 28.64 -20.42 -14.91
CA PHE A 124 28.85 -19.23 -15.74
C PHE A 124 30.13 -19.27 -16.60
N ARG A 125 31.08 -20.15 -16.30
CA ARG A 125 32.31 -20.29 -17.10
C ARG A 125 32.03 -20.76 -18.53
N PHE A 126 30.91 -21.45 -18.77
CA PHE A 126 30.44 -21.79 -20.12
C PHE A 126 29.94 -20.58 -20.93
N ILE A 127 29.47 -19.52 -20.25
CA ILE A 127 29.01 -18.27 -20.88
C ILE A 127 30.17 -17.27 -21.09
N LYS A 128 31.32 -17.46 -20.43
CA LYS A 128 32.49 -16.57 -20.58
C LYS A 128 33.28 -16.76 -21.89
N LYS A 129 33.26 -17.94 -22.54
CA LYS A 129 34.05 -18.17 -23.77
C LYS A 129 33.71 -17.21 -24.94
N PRO A 130 32.44 -16.82 -25.19
CA PRO A 130 32.11 -15.76 -26.14
C PRO A 130 32.54 -14.34 -25.73
N VAL A 131 32.80 -14.09 -24.44
CA VAL A 131 33.09 -12.74 -23.90
C VAL A 131 34.60 -12.45 -23.91
N GLU A 132 35.46 -13.46 -23.79
CA GLU A 132 36.93 -13.28 -23.87
C GLU A 132 37.39 -12.71 -25.22
N GLN A 133 36.65 -12.93 -26.31
CA GLN A 133 36.94 -12.33 -27.63
C GLN A 133 36.65 -10.82 -27.72
N ILE A 134 35.95 -10.24 -26.74
CA ILE A 134 35.72 -8.78 -26.63
C ILE A 134 36.79 -8.13 -25.73
N GLY A 135 37.42 -8.91 -24.85
CA GLY A 135 38.36 -8.43 -23.84
C GLY A 135 39.68 -7.85 -24.38
N GLU A 136 40.15 -8.28 -25.55
CA GLU A 136 41.42 -7.78 -26.11
C GLU A 136 41.34 -6.31 -26.54
N ALA A 137 40.15 -5.78 -26.84
CA ALA A 137 39.95 -4.36 -27.18
C ALA A 137 39.95 -3.42 -25.94
N THR A 138 39.87 -3.97 -24.72
CA THR A 138 39.71 -3.16 -23.49
C THR A 138 41.05 -2.90 -22.76
N LYS A 139 42.12 -3.61 -23.12
CA LYS A 139 43.48 -3.40 -22.54
C LYS A 139 44.05 -1.99 -22.74
N SER A 140 43.49 -1.20 -23.65
CA SER A 140 43.86 0.20 -23.88
C SER A 140 43.20 1.21 -22.93
N VAL A 141 42.39 0.75 -21.96
CA VAL A 141 41.66 1.60 -20.99
C VAL A 141 42.22 1.47 -19.56
N GLU A 142 43.14 0.53 -19.33
CA GLU A 142 43.69 0.21 -18.00
C GLU A 142 44.80 1.18 -17.52
N GLU A 143 45.13 2.22 -18.30
CA GLU A 143 46.08 3.29 -17.92
C GLU A 143 45.40 4.54 -17.33
N ILE A 144 44.06 4.57 -17.19
CA ILE A 144 43.34 5.71 -16.60
C ILE A 144 42.39 5.25 -15.49
N VAL A 145 42.45 5.95 -14.35
CA VAL A 145 41.68 5.73 -13.10
C VAL A 145 42.21 4.64 -12.16
N ASP A 146 43.47 4.80 -11.72
CA ASP A 146 43.73 4.70 -10.28
C ASP A 146 43.27 6.00 -9.61
N VAL A 147 42.03 6.03 -9.11
CA VAL A 147 41.62 6.93 -8.03
C VAL A 147 40.72 6.15 -7.09
N GLY A 148 41.23 5.87 -5.89
CA GLY A 148 40.60 4.96 -4.96
C GLY A 148 39.17 5.33 -4.52
N SER A 149 38.34 4.31 -4.38
CA SER A 149 37.10 4.35 -3.61
C SER A 149 36.85 2.98 -3.00
N LYS A 150 37.24 2.79 -1.73
CA LYS A 150 36.86 1.59 -0.96
C LYS A 150 35.33 1.44 -1.02
N PRO A 151 34.79 0.29 -1.45
CA PRO A 151 33.39 -0.01 -1.19
C PRO A 151 33.21 -0.05 0.33
N ARG A 152 32.51 0.95 0.89
CA ARG A 152 31.93 0.77 2.22
C ARG A 152 31.02 -0.44 2.11
N GLY A 153 31.33 -1.49 2.85
CA GLY A 153 30.46 -2.65 2.96
C GLY A 153 29.16 -2.22 3.58
N THR A 154 28.17 -1.88 2.77
CA THR A 154 26.77 -1.88 3.18
C THR A 154 26.37 -3.34 3.33
N THR A 155 26.78 -3.95 4.44
CA THR A 155 26.16 -5.17 4.95
C THR A 155 24.75 -4.80 5.37
N VAL A 156 23.87 -4.66 4.37
CA VAL A 156 22.42 -4.72 4.58
C VAL A 156 22.19 -5.99 5.37
N ALA A 157 21.60 -5.84 6.56
CA ALA A 157 21.61 -6.86 7.59
C ALA A 157 21.33 -8.25 7.01
N LEU A 158 22.34 -9.14 7.11
CA LEU A 158 22.15 -10.57 6.98
C LEU A 158 20.96 -10.91 7.88
N GLY A 159 19.94 -11.52 7.29
CA GLY A 159 18.62 -11.61 7.91
C GLY A 159 18.67 -12.42 9.20
N ASP A 160 18.82 -11.74 10.34
CA ASP A 160 18.72 -12.36 11.65
C ASP A 160 17.37 -13.07 11.72
N THR A 161 17.44 -14.41 11.86
CA THR A 161 16.30 -15.27 12.19
C THR A 161 15.59 -14.79 13.47
N GLY A 162 16.26 -13.97 14.28
CA GLY A 162 15.68 -13.21 15.39
C GLY A 162 14.63 -12.16 15.01
N PHE A 163 14.71 -11.45 13.86
CA PHE A 163 13.73 -10.39 13.55
C PHE A 163 12.31 -10.96 13.42
N PHE A 164 12.13 -12.01 12.62
CA PHE A 164 10.82 -12.61 12.38
C PHE A 164 10.33 -13.44 13.57
N ASN A 165 11.22 -14.14 14.28
CA ASN A 165 10.83 -14.80 15.53
C ASN A 165 10.41 -13.78 16.59
N ARG A 166 11.08 -12.62 16.70
CA ARG A 166 10.65 -11.51 17.55
C ARG A 166 9.32 -10.92 17.08
N LEU A 167 9.11 -10.80 15.77
CA LEU A 167 7.87 -10.30 15.19
C LEU A 167 6.67 -11.22 15.48
N LEU A 168 6.88 -12.53 15.48
CA LEU A 168 5.84 -13.56 15.69
C LEU A 168 5.63 -13.93 17.16
N TYR A 169 6.68 -13.95 17.99
CA TYR A 169 6.63 -14.40 19.38
C TYR A 169 6.71 -13.27 20.43
N GLU A 170 7.27 -12.09 20.14
CA GLU A 170 7.35 -10.97 21.10
C GLU A 170 6.33 -9.83 20.83
N THR A 171 6.00 -9.50 19.56
CA THR A 171 5.05 -8.41 19.28
C THR A 171 3.57 -8.83 19.27
N SER A 172 2.95 -8.82 20.46
CA SER A 172 1.48 -9.00 20.61
C SER A 172 0.65 -8.00 19.78
N GLU A 173 1.16 -6.79 19.54
CA GLU A 173 0.50 -5.76 18.73
C GLU A 173 0.27 -6.21 17.27
N LEU A 174 1.23 -6.93 16.67
CA LEU A 174 1.10 -7.42 15.30
C LEU A 174 0.07 -8.54 15.20
N VAL A 175 0.10 -9.50 16.13
CA VAL A 175 -0.90 -10.58 16.20
C VAL A 175 -2.30 -10.00 16.36
N PHE A 176 -2.46 -9.00 17.24
CA PHE A 176 -3.74 -8.32 17.44
C PHE A 176 -4.17 -7.53 16.19
N GLY A 177 -3.25 -6.85 15.52
CA GLY A 177 -3.52 -6.13 14.26
C GLY A 177 -3.94 -7.06 13.12
N VAL A 178 -3.27 -8.21 12.95
CA VAL A 178 -3.65 -9.23 11.96
C VAL A 178 -4.99 -9.86 12.29
N ALA A 179 -5.23 -10.26 13.55
CA ALA A 179 -6.51 -10.80 13.98
C ALA A 179 -7.66 -9.80 13.76
N THR A 180 -7.44 -8.53 14.12
CA THR A 180 -8.39 -7.43 13.86
C THR A 180 -8.66 -7.26 12.36
N SER A 181 -7.62 -7.33 11.52
CA SER A 181 -7.75 -7.26 10.06
C SER A 181 -8.60 -8.40 9.51
N VAL A 182 -8.37 -9.63 9.97
CA VAL A 182 -9.13 -10.83 9.55
C VAL A 182 -10.59 -10.75 9.99
N ILE A 183 -10.86 -10.30 11.22
CA ILE A 183 -12.22 -10.11 11.75
C ILE A 183 -12.96 -9.04 10.94
N LEU A 184 -12.33 -7.89 10.67
CA LEU A 184 -12.91 -6.83 9.85
C LEU A 184 -13.15 -7.28 8.41
N LEU A 185 -12.20 -8.01 7.82
CA LEU A 185 -12.33 -8.60 6.48
C LEU A 185 -13.54 -9.54 6.40
N TYR A 186 -13.74 -10.40 7.42
CA TYR A 186 -14.92 -11.26 7.50
C TYR A 186 -16.21 -10.42 7.57
N PHE A 187 -16.27 -9.41 8.43
CA PHE A 187 -17.46 -8.54 8.50
C PHE A 187 -17.72 -7.77 7.20
N PHE A 188 -16.68 -7.32 6.48
CA PHE A 188 -16.84 -6.66 5.19
C PHE A 188 -17.32 -7.63 4.10
N LEU A 189 -16.71 -8.81 3.96
CA LEU A 189 -17.12 -9.81 2.97
C LEU A 189 -18.56 -10.29 3.21
N VAL A 190 -18.92 -10.57 4.47
CA VAL A 190 -20.29 -10.98 4.84
C VAL A 190 -21.31 -9.85 4.66
N SER A 191 -20.94 -8.60 4.96
CA SER A 191 -21.83 -7.44 4.74
C SER A 191 -22.01 -7.13 3.27
N GLY A 192 -20.95 -7.34 2.46
CA GLY A 192 -20.84 -6.96 1.07
C GLY A 192 -21.43 -5.58 0.79
N ASP A 193 -22.37 -5.57 -0.14
CA ASP A 193 -23.11 -4.41 -0.63
C ASP A 193 -23.86 -3.61 0.48
N MET A 194 -24.17 -4.23 1.65
CA MET A 194 -24.92 -3.58 2.74
C MET A 194 -24.15 -2.42 3.37
N PHE A 195 -22.83 -2.55 3.55
CA PHE A 195 -22.01 -1.51 4.18
C PHE A 195 -21.97 -0.26 3.30
N LEU A 196 -21.70 -0.46 2.00
CA LEU A 196 -21.71 0.58 0.99
C LEU A 196 -23.08 1.29 0.90
N ARG A 197 -24.19 0.53 0.91
CA ARG A 197 -25.56 1.08 0.94
C ARG A 197 -25.83 1.93 2.20
N LYS A 198 -25.30 1.56 3.37
CA LYS A 198 -25.44 2.33 4.63
C LYS A 198 -24.66 3.65 4.58
N VAL A 199 -23.39 3.63 4.15
CA VAL A 199 -22.57 4.84 3.98
C VAL A 199 -23.24 5.81 3.00
N ILE A 200 -23.71 5.29 1.87
CA ILE A 200 -24.37 6.08 0.82
C ILE A 200 -25.72 6.64 1.29
N ASN A 201 -26.39 6.01 2.25
CA ASN A 201 -27.66 6.50 2.74
C ASN A 201 -27.58 7.85 3.48
N VAL A 202 -26.41 8.23 3.97
CA VAL A 202 -26.13 9.53 4.60
C VAL A 202 -26.13 10.69 3.59
N LEU A 203 -25.93 10.42 2.28
CA LEU A 203 -25.94 11.45 1.25
C LEU A 203 -27.36 12.00 0.99
N PRO A 204 -27.57 13.33 0.93
CA PRO A 204 -28.91 13.92 0.91
C PRO A 204 -29.67 13.78 -0.42
N LYS A 205 -28.99 13.58 -1.56
CA LYS A 205 -29.62 13.57 -2.89
C LYS A 205 -29.46 12.21 -3.57
N LEU A 206 -30.53 11.70 -4.17
CA LEU A 206 -30.55 10.42 -4.91
C LEU A 206 -29.55 10.37 -6.09
N ARG A 207 -29.29 11.50 -6.75
CA ARG A 207 -28.29 11.61 -7.82
C ARG A 207 -26.87 11.37 -7.30
N ASP A 208 -26.56 11.90 -6.13
CA ASP A 208 -25.25 11.77 -5.50
C ASP A 208 -25.07 10.35 -4.94
N LYS A 209 -26.16 9.75 -4.39
CA LYS A 209 -26.20 8.33 -4.03
C LYS A 209 -25.85 7.42 -5.21
N LYS A 210 -26.53 7.58 -6.35
CA LYS A 210 -26.29 6.72 -7.54
C LYS A 210 -24.84 6.82 -8.02
N LYS A 211 -24.31 8.05 -8.15
CA LYS A 211 -22.91 8.27 -8.54
C LYS A 211 -21.91 7.65 -7.57
N ALA A 212 -22.17 7.71 -6.26
CA ALA A 212 -21.31 7.10 -5.25
C ALA A 212 -21.30 5.56 -5.34
N VAL A 213 -22.47 4.91 -5.54
CA VAL A 213 -22.53 3.44 -5.76
C VAL A 213 -21.75 3.06 -7.01
N GLU A 214 -22.01 3.78 -8.11
CA GLU A 214 -21.43 3.50 -9.43
C GLU A 214 -19.90 3.64 -9.42
N LEU A 215 -19.38 4.72 -8.82
CA LEU A 215 -17.94 4.93 -8.70
C LEU A 215 -17.29 3.89 -7.78
N ALA A 216 -17.90 3.58 -6.63
CA ALA A 216 -17.35 2.59 -5.70
C ALA A 216 -17.26 1.19 -6.33
N ARG A 217 -18.33 0.73 -6.98
CA ARG A 217 -18.34 -0.57 -7.68
C ARG A 217 -17.42 -0.61 -8.89
N ARG A 218 -17.26 0.52 -9.59
CA ARG A 218 -16.30 0.62 -10.70
C ARG A 218 -14.87 0.47 -10.18
N ILE A 219 -14.51 1.18 -9.11
CA ILE A 219 -13.21 1.06 -8.44
C ILE A 219 -12.99 -0.37 -7.93
N GLU A 220 -14.00 -1.00 -7.32
CA GLU A 220 -13.94 -2.40 -6.88
C GLU A 220 -13.66 -3.35 -8.04
N SER A 221 -14.41 -3.26 -9.14
CA SER A 221 -14.22 -4.10 -10.33
C SER A 221 -12.87 -3.85 -11.01
N ASP A 222 -12.46 -2.60 -11.19
CA ASP A 222 -11.21 -2.22 -11.86
C ASP A 222 -10.00 -2.72 -11.04
N ILE A 223 -10.03 -2.56 -9.71
CA ILE A 223 -8.99 -3.08 -8.79
C ILE A 223 -8.99 -4.61 -8.78
N SER A 224 -10.16 -5.25 -8.70
CA SER A 224 -10.29 -6.72 -8.67
C SER A 224 -9.68 -7.36 -9.91
N VAL A 225 -10.04 -6.86 -11.10
CA VAL A 225 -9.53 -7.38 -12.38
C VAL A 225 -8.02 -7.15 -12.51
N TYR A 226 -7.53 -5.98 -12.12
CA TYR A 226 -6.09 -5.69 -12.13
C TYR A 226 -5.31 -6.64 -11.21
N LEU A 227 -5.71 -6.76 -9.94
CA LEU A 227 -5.01 -7.61 -8.98
C LEU A 227 -5.12 -9.09 -9.34
N TYR A 228 -6.27 -9.57 -9.81
CA TYR A 228 -6.45 -10.94 -10.28
C TYR A 228 -5.53 -11.26 -11.46
N THR A 229 -5.40 -10.32 -12.41
CA THR A 229 -4.46 -10.43 -13.55
C THR A 229 -3.01 -10.50 -13.06
N VAL A 230 -2.63 -9.64 -12.09
CA VAL A 230 -1.28 -9.65 -11.48
C VAL A 230 -1.00 -10.96 -10.74
N VAL A 231 -1.98 -11.52 -10.01
CA VAL A 231 -1.84 -12.81 -9.32
C VAL A 231 -1.63 -13.95 -10.33
N ILE A 232 -2.43 -14.01 -11.41
CA ILE A 232 -2.25 -15.01 -12.47
C ILE A 232 -0.87 -14.89 -13.12
N ILE A 233 -0.46 -13.67 -13.49
CA ILE A 233 0.86 -13.43 -14.12
C ILE A 233 1.98 -13.90 -13.19
N ASN A 234 1.93 -13.59 -11.90
CA ASN A 234 2.95 -14.02 -10.94
C ASN A 234 2.95 -15.54 -10.72
N ILE A 235 1.79 -16.20 -10.66
CA ILE A 235 1.71 -17.66 -10.57
C ILE A 235 2.28 -18.33 -11.82
N CYS A 236 1.93 -17.85 -13.01
CA CYS A 236 2.46 -18.37 -14.26
C CYS A 236 3.97 -18.12 -14.41
N LEU A 237 4.46 -16.93 -14.03
CA LEU A 237 5.87 -16.60 -14.06
C LEU A 237 6.66 -17.42 -13.05
N GLY A 238 6.16 -17.56 -11.82
CA GLY A 238 6.74 -18.39 -10.77
C GLY A 238 6.85 -19.85 -11.22
N ALA A 239 5.75 -20.45 -11.65
CA ALA A 239 5.74 -21.82 -12.16
C ALA A 239 6.73 -22.03 -13.34
N LEU A 240 6.86 -21.05 -14.25
CA LEU A 240 7.80 -21.11 -15.36
C LEU A 240 9.26 -21.03 -14.88
N VAL A 241 9.58 -20.09 -13.99
CA VAL A 241 10.94 -19.91 -13.44
C VAL A 241 11.33 -21.11 -12.56
N GLY A 242 10.47 -21.54 -11.65
CA GLY A 242 10.69 -22.73 -10.82
C GLY A 242 10.90 -24.00 -11.66
N THR A 243 10.11 -24.19 -12.72
CA THR A 243 10.30 -25.31 -13.66
C THR A 243 11.62 -25.20 -14.42
N ALA A 244 12.00 -24.00 -14.89
CA ALA A 244 13.27 -23.79 -15.57
C ALA A 244 14.47 -24.08 -14.64
N MET A 245 14.41 -23.63 -13.39
CA MET A 245 15.46 -23.89 -12.39
C MET A 245 15.54 -25.37 -11.98
N TYR A 246 14.40 -26.07 -11.95
CA TYR A 246 14.36 -27.52 -11.76
C TYR A 246 15.06 -28.26 -12.91
N LEU A 247 14.75 -27.90 -14.16
CA LEU A 247 15.40 -28.49 -15.35
C LEU A 247 16.90 -28.17 -15.45
N LEU A 248 17.35 -27.01 -14.94
CA LEU A 248 18.76 -26.63 -14.89
C LEU A 248 19.56 -27.28 -13.73
N GLY A 249 18.91 -28.13 -12.92
CA GLY A 249 19.51 -28.79 -11.77
C GLY A 249 20.06 -27.77 -10.76
N MET A 250 19.27 -26.74 -10.46
CA MET A 250 19.58 -25.75 -9.43
C MET A 250 19.14 -26.27 -8.05
N PRO A 251 19.91 -26.06 -6.96
CA PRO A 251 19.42 -26.31 -5.62
C PRO A 251 18.21 -25.40 -5.29
N ASN A 252 17.20 -25.99 -4.65
CA ASN A 252 15.94 -25.35 -4.21
C ASN A 252 15.21 -24.53 -5.30
N PRO A 253 14.76 -25.15 -6.43
CA PRO A 253 14.08 -24.43 -7.53
C PRO A 253 12.85 -23.63 -7.11
N PHE A 254 12.08 -24.15 -6.16
CA PHE A 254 10.86 -23.51 -5.61
C PHE A 254 11.12 -22.17 -4.92
N LEU A 255 12.37 -21.83 -4.55
CA LEU A 255 12.69 -20.49 -4.02
C LEU A 255 12.64 -19.39 -5.09
N TRP A 256 12.64 -19.77 -6.37
CA TRP A 256 12.75 -18.84 -7.50
C TRP A 256 11.42 -18.61 -8.22
N GLY A 257 10.37 -19.35 -7.85
CA GLY A 257 9.03 -19.25 -8.44
C GLY A 257 8.08 -20.35 -8.01
#